data_AF-R9JZF1-F1
#
_entry.id   AF-R9JZF1-F1
#
_cell.length_a   1.000
_cell.length_b   1.000
_cell.length_c   1.000
_cell.angle_alpha   90.00
_cell.angle_beta   90.00
_cell.angle_gamma   90.00
#
_symmetry.space_group_name_H-M   'P 1'
#
loop_
_entity.id
_entity.type
_entity.pdbx_description
1 polymer ?
#
loop_
_entity_poly.entity_id
_entity_poly.type
_entity_poly.pdbx_seq_one_letter_code
_entity_poly.pdbx_strand_id
1 'polypeptide(L)'
;MEVKEGTVVSLAPNAVYYNGKEMPDWVRNDHWIVKSRNNDRVVLGMNVSKSHTINSPVNIAFMTPVSESNTPQTKTETTHPLCQKLQSSVISNNGEMQISERGVELIAKYEGCRLAAYKCPAGVWTIGYGHTAGVKEHDTLPSKDAAKRLLREDLEKYAAHVNKCIQTGKLTFSPTQNQFDALTSFCYNCGVGSLNKLVAGRSAAEVADKILAYNKGGGKVLQGLVKRREEERQLFLS
;
A
#
# COMPACT_ATOMS: atom_id res chain seq x y z
N MET A 1 -21.89 21.79 -14.56
CA MET A 1 -21.00 22.06 -13.40
C MET A 1 -19.64 22.41 -13.96
N GLU A 2 -19.02 23.50 -13.53
CA GLU A 2 -17.75 23.96 -14.11
C GLU A 2 -16.56 23.23 -13.47
N VAL A 3 -15.60 22.78 -14.29
CA VAL A 3 -14.34 22.20 -13.80
C VAL A 3 -13.41 23.33 -13.36
N LYS A 4 -13.21 23.47 -12.05
CA LYS A 4 -12.30 24.44 -11.42
C LYS A 4 -11.43 23.77 -10.37
N GLU A 5 -10.44 24.48 -9.83
CA GLU A 5 -9.64 24.00 -8.70
C GLU A 5 -10.53 23.48 -7.56
N GLY A 6 -10.17 22.31 -7.02
CA GLY A 6 -10.94 21.60 -6.01
C GLY A 6 -12.08 20.72 -6.56
N THR A 7 -12.42 20.81 -7.86
CA THR A 7 -13.47 19.97 -8.46
C THR A 7 -13.01 18.52 -8.57
N VAL A 8 -13.89 17.57 -8.22
CA VAL A 8 -13.68 16.15 -8.49
C VAL A 8 -14.10 15.84 -9.92
N VAL A 9 -13.23 15.16 -10.66
CA VAL A 9 -13.47 14.78 -12.05
C VAL A 9 -13.22 13.30 -12.29
N SER A 10 -14.05 12.69 -13.15
CA SER A 10 -13.76 11.40 -13.79
C SER A 10 -13.15 11.64 -15.17
N LEU A 11 -12.37 10.67 -15.65
CA LEU A 11 -11.70 10.73 -16.94
C LEU A 11 -12.40 9.85 -17.98
N ALA A 12 -12.45 10.31 -19.22
CA ALA A 12 -12.96 9.53 -20.34
C ALA A 12 -12.09 8.26 -20.57
N PRO A 13 -12.66 7.15 -21.07
CA PRO A 13 -11.91 5.92 -21.32
C PRO A 13 -10.72 6.09 -22.30
N ASN A 14 -10.82 7.05 -23.21
CA ASN A 14 -9.76 7.41 -24.17
C ASN A 14 -8.89 8.59 -23.72
N ALA A 15 -8.94 8.97 -22.44
CA ALA A 15 -8.14 10.06 -21.93
C ALA A 15 -6.64 9.76 -22.06
N VAL A 16 -5.89 10.76 -22.50
CA VAL A 16 -4.43 10.76 -22.57
C VAL A 16 -3.88 11.93 -21.77
N TYR A 17 -2.61 11.84 -21.38
CA TYR A 17 -1.92 13.00 -20.82
C TYR A 17 -1.82 14.11 -21.86
N TYR A 18 -1.63 15.35 -21.41
CA TYR A 18 -1.57 16.52 -22.28
C TYR A 18 -0.45 16.45 -23.34
N ASN A 19 0.58 15.64 -23.09
CA ASN A 19 1.68 15.38 -24.04
C ASN A 19 1.36 14.23 -25.04
N GLY A 20 0.13 13.74 -25.08
CA GLY A 20 -0.30 12.64 -25.95
C GLY A 20 0.08 11.24 -25.47
N LYS A 21 0.76 11.10 -24.32
CA LYS A 21 1.11 9.79 -23.76
C LYS A 21 -0.13 9.07 -23.27
N GLU A 22 -0.21 7.77 -23.55
CA GLU A 22 -1.26 6.90 -23.05
C GLU A 22 -1.29 6.90 -21.52
N MET A 23 -2.51 6.91 -20.99
CA MET A 23 -2.78 6.96 -19.57
C MET A 23 -3.02 5.55 -19.02
N PRO A 24 -2.33 5.14 -17.94
CA PRO A 24 -2.57 3.84 -17.32
C PRO A 24 -4.02 3.68 -16.84
N ASP A 25 -4.52 2.44 -16.84
CA ASP A 25 -5.88 2.12 -16.40
C ASP A 25 -6.18 2.58 -14.98
N TRP A 26 -5.21 2.49 -14.08
CA TRP A 26 -5.37 2.94 -12.70
C TRP A 26 -5.60 4.44 -12.57
N VAL A 27 -5.14 5.25 -13.54
CA VAL A 27 -5.44 6.69 -13.57
C VAL A 27 -6.81 6.95 -14.16
N ARG A 28 -7.16 6.26 -15.26
CA ARG A 28 -8.45 6.43 -15.96
C ARG A 28 -9.64 6.02 -15.09
N ASN A 29 -9.46 4.97 -14.28
CA ASN A 29 -10.54 4.37 -13.49
C ASN A 29 -10.72 5.00 -12.10
N ASP A 30 -10.07 6.13 -11.82
CA ASP A 30 -10.15 6.82 -10.52
C ASP A 30 -10.73 8.24 -10.66
N HIS A 31 -11.03 8.85 -9.51
CA HIS A 31 -11.55 10.20 -9.39
C HIS A 31 -10.49 11.13 -8.87
N TRP A 32 -10.27 12.23 -9.58
CA TRP A 32 -9.17 13.14 -9.32
C TRP A 32 -9.63 14.51 -8.88
N ILE A 33 -8.91 15.10 -7.93
CA ILE A 33 -9.12 16.49 -7.53
C ILE A 33 -8.30 17.37 -8.45
N VAL A 34 -8.97 18.34 -9.07
CA VAL A 34 -8.30 19.36 -9.89
C VAL A 34 -7.44 20.23 -9.00
N LYS A 35 -6.12 20.21 -9.26
CA LYS A 35 -5.14 21.02 -8.54
C LYS A 35 -5.01 22.43 -9.12
N SER A 36 -5.12 22.57 -10.43
CA SER A 36 -5.15 23.87 -11.09
C SER A 36 -5.72 23.74 -12.50
N ARG A 37 -6.22 24.85 -13.04
CA ARG A 37 -6.72 24.95 -14.42
C ARG A 37 -6.18 26.20 -15.08
N ASN A 38 -5.71 26.06 -16.31
CA ASN A 38 -5.39 27.17 -17.21
C ASN A 38 -6.01 26.88 -18.58
N ASN A 39 -7.09 27.57 -18.92
CA ASN A 39 -7.91 27.33 -20.12
C ASN A 39 -8.39 25.87 -20.23
N ASP A 40 -7.88 25.14 -21.22
CA ASP A 40 -8.17 23.74 -21.53
C ASP A 40 -7.19 22.76 -20.85
N ARG A 41 -6.11 23.27 -20.25
CA ARG A 41 -5.12 22.47 -19.51
C ARG A 41 -5.48 22.39 -18.04
N VAL A 42 -5.77 21.18 -17.57
CA VAL A 42 -6.13 20.91 -16.18
C VAL A 42 -5.07 20.00 -15.54
N VAL A 43 -4.54 20.39 -14.38
CA VAL A 43 -3.58 19.58 -13.61
C VAL A 43 -4.35 18.77 -12.58
N LEU A 44 -4.22 17.45 -12.66
CA LEU A 44 -4.77 16.52 -11.68
C LEU A 44 -3.80 16.38 -10.50
N GLY A 45 -4.32 16.58 -9.28
CA GLY A 45 -3.55 16.48 -8.05
C GLY A 45 -3.67 15.09 -7.44
N MET A 46 -4.27 15.06 -6.26
CA MET A 46 -4.55 13.85 -5.49
C MET A 46 -5.89 13.25 -5.92
N ASN A 47 -6.00 11.93 -5.91
CA ASN A 47 -7.28 11.27 -6.08
C ASN A 47 -8.16 11.37 -4.83
N VAL A 48 -9.47 11.15 -4.98
CA VAL A 48 -10.45 11.25 -3.88
C VAL A 48 -10.11 10.28 -2.73
N SER A 49 -9.57 9.10 -3.06
CA SER A 49 -9.14 8.10 -2.07
C SER A 49 -7.84 8.44 -1.35
N LYS A 50 -7.16 9.53 -1.74
CA LYS A 50 -5.86 9.98 -1.19
C LYS A 50 -4.73 8.96 -1.32
N SER A 51 -4.84 8.01 -2.25
CA SER A 51 -3.83 6.97 -2.49
C SER A 51 -2.78 7.38 -3.53
N HIS A 52 -3.09 8.30 -4.44
CA HIS A 52 -2.19 8.67 -5.54
C HIS A 52 -2.18 10.17 -5.80
N THR A 53 -1.01 10.68 -6.22
CA THR A 53 -0.84 12.04 -6.75
C THR A 53 -0.07 11.96 -8.06
N ILE A 54 -0.64 12.51 -9.14
CA ILE A 54 -0.01 12.43 -10.47
C ILE A 54 0.55 13.76 -10.96
N ASN A 55 0.09 14.90 -10.42
CA ASN A 55 0.50 16.26 -10.83
C ASN A 55 0.62 16.43 -12.36
N SER A 56 -0.22 15.72 -13.11
CA SER A 56 -0.06 15.55 -14.54
C SER A 56 -1.15 16.34 -15.28
N PRO A 57 -0.80 17.11 -16.32
CA PRO A 57 -1.77 17.85 -17.10
C PRO A 57 -2.58 16.90 -18.00
N VAL A 58 -3.88 17.17 -18.11
CA VAL A 58 -4.84 16.47 -18.98
C VAL A 58 -5.77 17.53 -19.60
N ASN A 59 -6.24 17.29 -20.83
CA ASN A 59 -7.15 18.22 -21.48
C ASN A 59 -8.54 18.16 -20.83
N ILE A 60 -9.16 19.31 -20.60
CA ILE A 60 -10.49 19.42 -19.99
C ILE A 60 -11.58 18.66 -20.77
N ALA A 61 -11.42 18.47 -22.08
CA ALA A 61 -12.36 17.73 -22.92
C ALA A 61 -12.51 16.26 -22.51
N PHE A 62 -11.53 15.70 -21.78
CA PHE A 62 -11.60 14.34 -21.23
C PHE A 62 -12.24 14.28 -19.84
N MET A 63 -12.65 15.40 -19.27
CA MET A 63 -13.08 15.47 -17.87
C MET A 63 -14.59 15.65 -17.75
N THR A 64 -15.18 14.85 -16.87
CA THR A 64 -16.57 15.03 -16.45
C THR A 64 -16.57 15.40 -14.97
N PRO A 65 -17.04 16.61 -14.59
CA PRO A 65 -17.18 16.96 -13.18
C PRO A 65 -18.21 16.06 -12.51
N VAL A 66 -17.83 15.52 -11.35
CA VAL A 66 -18.68 14.66 -10.52
C VAL A 66 -19.31 15.53 -9.44
N SER A 67 -20.63 15.69 -9.48
CA SER A 67 -21.36 16.38 -8.41
C SER A 67 -21.38 15.52 -7.14
N GLU A 68 -21.15 16.13 -5.98
CA GLU A 68 -21.12 15.49 -4.64
C GLU A 68 -22.41 14.71 -4.27
N SER A 69 -23.44 14.74 -5.12
CA SER A 69 -24.66 13.92 -5.01
C SER A 69 -24.56 12.49 -5.56
N ASN A 70 -23.42 12.07 -6.12
CA ASN A 70 -23.10 10.66 -6.37
C ASN A 70 -21.84 10.23 -5.60
N THR A 71 -21.82 10.60 -4.32
CA THR A 71 -21.30 9.67 -3.32
C THR A 71 -22.12 8.38 -3.47
N PRO A 72 -21.55 7.17 -3.49
CA PRO A 72 -22.28 6.02 -2.99
C PRO A 72 -22.65 6.38 -1.55
N GLN A 73 -23.84 6.98 -1.35
CA GLN A 73 -24.54 6.85 -0.09
C GLN A 73 -24.48 5.36 0.21
N THR A 74 -23.87 5.05 1.35
CA THR A 74 -24.19 3.96 2.24
C THR A 74 -25.58 3.37 1.95
N LYS A 75 -25.68 2.53 0.91
CA LYS A 75 -26.45 1.32 1.03
C LYS A 75 -25.70 0.56 2.09
N THR A 76 -26.43 0.20 3.13
CA THR A 76 -26.05 -0.79 4.13
C THR A 76 -25.61 -2.08 3.42
N GLU A 77 -24.39 -2.09 2.90
CA GLU A 77 -23.59 -3.28 2.89
C GLU A 77 -23.27 -3.51 4.35
N THR A 78 -23.77 -4.62 4.85
CA THR A 78 -23.45 -5.20 6.14
C THR A 78 -21.94 -5.01 6.35
N THR A 79 -21.59 -3.99 7.14
CA THR A 79 -20.21 -3.68 7.46
C THR A 79 -19.62 -4.93 8.07
N HIS A 80 -18.74 -5.58 7.34
CA HIS A 80 -18.14 -6.82 7.81
C HIS A 80 -17.38 -6.49 9.10
N PRO A 81 -17.72 -7.11 10.25
CA PRO A 81 -17.28 -6.67 11.58
C PRO A 81 -15.76 -6.68 11.77
N LEU A 82 -15.01 -7.32 10.88
CA LEU A 82 -13.55 -7.32 10.84
C LEU A 82 -12.92 -5.98 10.41
N CYS A 83 -13.65 -5.15 9.66
CA CYS A 83 -13.09 -3.91 9.09
C CYS A 83 -13.38 -2.67 9.96
N GLN A 84 -13.84 -2.86 11.20
CA GLN A 84 -14.33 -1.77 12.04
C GLN A 84 -13.47 -1.62 13.30
N LYS A 85 -12.52 -0.67 13.24
CA LYS A 85 -12.05 0.08 14.41
C LYS A 85 -11.43 1.41 13.98
N LEU A 86 -12.21 2.46 14.06
CA LEU A 86 -11.70 3.77 14.44
C LEU A 86 -12.70 4.38 15.42
N GLN A 87 -12.21 4.80 16.58
CA GLN A 87 -12.23 6.21 16.95
C GLN A 87 -11.37 6.50 18.18
N SER A 88 -10.74 7.67 18.12
CA SER A 88 -10.13 8.44 19.20
C SER A 88 -8.84 7.90 19.84
N SER A 89 -7.71 8.30 19.26
CA SER A 89 -6.63 8.91 20.04
C SER A 89 -5.87 9.89 19.16
N VAL A 90 -5.81 11.14 19.61
CA VAL A 90 -4.97 12.21 19.05
C VAL A 90 -3.53 11.69 19.00
N ILE A 91 -2.89 11.60 17.84
CA ILE A 91 -1.46 11.27 17.74
C ILE A 91 -0.74 12.36 16.95
N SER A 92 0.15 13.06 17.66
CA SER A 92 1.16 13.95 17.11
C SER A 92 1.92 13.29 15.97
N ASN A 93 1.96 13.94 14.80
CA ASN A 93 2.80 13.53 13.68
C ASN A 93 4.29 13.64 14.05
N ASN A 94 4.85 12.54 14.56
CA ASN A 94 6.23 12.45 15.04
C ASN A 94 7.17 11.92 13.95
N GLY A 95 7.12 12.43 12.72
CA GLY A 95 8.06 12.07 11.65
C GLY A 95 8.17 10.58 11.29
N GLU A 96 7.22 9.74 11.72
CA GLU A 96 7.23 8.30 11.47
C GLU A 96 6.81 7.98 10.04
N MET A 97 7.55 7.09 9.40
CA MET A 97 7.25 6.65 8.03
C MET A 97 6.12 5.61 8.04
N GLN A 98 5.33 5.59 6.98
CA GLN A 98 4.22 4.65 6.80
C GLN A 98 4.49 3.79 5.56
N ILE A 99 3.97 2.56 5.55
CA ILE A 99 4.14 1.68 4.38
C ILE A 99 3.34 2.24 3.19
N SER A 100 3.99 2.34 2.03
CA SER A 100 3.33 2.81 0.80
C SER A 100 2.48 1.72 0.15
N GLU A 101 1.66 2.08 -0.83
CA GLU A 101 0.97 1.11 -1.69
C GLU A 101 1.93 0.14 -2.36
N ARG A 102 3.09 0.61 -2.85
CA ARG A 102 4.12 -0.23 -3.48
C ARG A 102 4.64 -1.31 -2.53
N GLY A 103 4.82 -0.97 -1.26
CA GLY A 103 5.20 -1.92 -0.20
C GLY A 103 4.09 -2.94 0.07
N VAL A 104 2.84 -2.48 0.18
CA VAL A 104 1.68 -3.38 0.35
C VAL A 104 1.51 -4.33 -0.83
N GLU A 105 1.68 -3.84 -2.07
CA GLU A 105 1.61 -4.65 -3.28
C GLU A 105 2.71 -5.70 -3.36
N LEU A 106 3.95 -5.33 -2.99
CA LEU A 106 5.06 -6.28 -2.92
C LEU A 106 4.72 -7.43 -1.97
N ILE A 107 4.20 -7.13 -0.78
CA ILE A 107 3.82 -8.16 0.21
C ILE A 107 2.66 -8.99 -0.31
N ALA A 108 1.59 -8.34 -0.79
CA ALA A 108 0.41 -8.99 -1.33
C ALA A 108 0.72 -9.93 -2.52
N LYS A 109 1.77 -9.68 -3.28
CA LYS A 109 2.23 -10.57 -4.36
C LYS A 109 2.71 -11.93 -3.86
N TYR A 110 3.30 -11.97 -2.66
CA TYR A 110 3.78 -13.22 -2.05
C TYR A 110 2.74 -13.88 -1.15
N GLU A 111 1.75 -13.13 -0.69
CA GLU A 111 0.65 -13.65 0.11
C GLU A 111 -0.53 -14.06 -0.78
N GLY A 112 -1.10 -15.24 -0.55
CA GLY A 112 -2.31 -15.66 -1.28
C GLY A 112 -3.53 -14.87 -0.79
N CYS A 113 -4.34 -14.33 -1.71
CA CYS A 113 -5.59 -13.65 -1.37
C CYS A 113 -6.78 -14.62 -1.37
N ARG A 114 -7.51 -14.72 -0.24
CA ARG A 114 -8.80 -15.43 -0.17
C ARG A 114 -9.89 -14.52 0.39
N LEU A 115 -10.89 -14.22 -0.44
CA LEU A 115 -11.98 -13.32 -0.04
C LEU A 115 -13.01 -13.97 0.89
N ALA A 116 -13.05 -15.30 0.98
CA ALA A 116 -13.83 -16.02 1.98
C ALA A 116 -12.91 -16.60 3.05
N ALA A 117 -13.37 -16.60 4.30
CA ALA A 117 -12.66 -17.20 5.41
C ALA A 117 -12.43 -18.70 5.19
N TYR A 118 -11.24 -19.17 5.56
CA TYR A 118 -10.82 -20.56 5.44
C TYR A 118 -9.99 -20.97 6.64
N LYS A 119 -9.93 -22.27 6.95
CA LYS A 119 -8.97 -22.78 7.93
C LYS A 119 -7.62 -23.00 7.26
N CYS A 120 -6.57 -22.36 7.79
CA CYS A 120 -5.19 -22.67 7.40
C CYS A 120 -4.79 -24.06 7.93
N PRO A 121 -3.63 -24.63 7.52
CA PRO A 121 -3.18 -25.93 8.02
C PRO A 121 -3.07 -26.04 9.55
N ALA A 122 -2.92 -24.91 10.25
CA ALA A 122 -2.91 -24.84 11.71
C ALA A 122 -4.32 -24.79 12.34
N GLY A 123 -5.38 -24.89 11.55
CA GLY A 123 -6.78 -24.88 12.02
C GLY A 123 -7.36 -23.50 12.36
N VAL A 124 -6.62 -22.42 12.11
CA VAL A 124 -7.02 -21.04 12.42
C VAL A 124 -7.80 -20.43 11.26
N TRP A 125 -8.92 -19.77 11.57
CA TRP A 125 -9.68 -19.00 10.59
C TRP A 125 -8.85 -17.84 10.04
N THR A 126 -8.76 -17.78 8.72
CA THR A 126 -7.89 -16.86 7.97
C THR A 126 -8.66 -16.26 6.81
N ILE A 127 -8.45 -14.98 6.49
CA ILE A 127 -9.08 -14.28 5.37
C ILE A 127 -8.10 -13.27 4.73
N GLY A 128 -8.40 -12.81 3.52
CA GLY A 128 -7.59 -11.82 2.80
C GLY A 128 -6.19 -12.36 2.51
N TYR A 129 -5.17 -11.56 2.83
CA TYR A 129 -3.74 -11.90 2.69
C TYR A 129 -3.15 -12.48 3.98
N GLY A 130 -3.86 -13.41 4.61
CA GLY A 130 -3.38 -14.07 5.83
C GLY A 130 -3.82 -13.43 7.15
N HIS A 131 -4.85 -12.57 7.14
CA HIS A 131 -5.41 -11.98 8.35
C HIS A 131 -6.14 -13.05 9.17
N THR A 132 -5.91 -13.08 10.49
CA THR A 132 -6.51 -14.08 11.40
C THR A 132 -7.24 -13.46 12.59
N ALA A 133 -7.02 -12.18 12.89
CA ALA A 133 -7.53 -11.57 14.10
C ALA A 133 -9.06 -11.43 14.03
N GLY A 134 -9.77 -12.10 14.93
CA GLY A 134 -11.23 -12.01 15.01
C GLY A 134 -12.00 -12.69 13.87
N VAL A 135 -11.32 -13.36 12.93
CA VAL A 135 -11.94 -14.03 11.79
C VAL A 135 -12.78 -15.22 12.26
N LYS A 136 -13.99 -15.31 11.71
CA LYS A 136 -14.96 -16.36 11.98
C LYS A 136 -15.30 -17.14 10.71
N GLU A 137 -15.96 -18.26 10.91
CA GLU A 137 -16.56 -19.02 9.83
C GLU A 137 -17.58 -18.16 9.06
N HIS A 138 -17.60 -18.30 7.74
CA HIS A 138 -18.45 -17.53 6.81
C HIS A 138 -18.13 -16.04 6.63
N ASP A 139 -17.07 -15.54 7.26
CA ASP A 139 -16.60 -14.18 7.01
C ASP A 139 -16.18 -14.00 5.53
N THR A 140 -16.52 -12.85 4.93
CA THR A 140 -16.19 -12.51 3.54
C THR A 140 -15.73 -11.07 3.37
N LEU A 141 -14.77 -10.86 2.49
CA LEU A 141 -14.31 -9.54 2.04
C LEU A 141 -14.91 -9.20 0.66
N PRO A 142 -15.34 -7.95 0.43
CA PRO A 142 -16.02 -7.57 -0.81
C PRO A 142 -15.09 -7.48 -2.02
N SER A 143 -13.77 -7.31 -1.82
CA SER A 143 -12.81 -7.17 -2.92
C SER A 143 -11.37 -7.41 -2.47
N LYS A 144 -10.47 -7.57 -3.46
CA LYS A 144 -9.01 -7.59 -3.21
C LYS A 144 -8.50 -6.28 -2.61
N ASP A 145 -9.14 -5.14 -2.90
CA ASP A 145 -8.77 -3.86 -2.28
C ASP A 145 -9.16 -3.80 -0.82
N ALA A 146 -10.31 -4.39 -0.44
CA ALA A 146 -10.64 -4.56 0.97
C ALA A 146 -9.63 -5.45 1.69
N ALA A 147 -9.19 -6.55 1.04
CA ALA A 147 -8.12 -7.39 1.56
C ALA A 147 -6.78 -6.64 1.70
N LYS A 148 -6.43 -5.74 0.76
CA LYS A 148 -5.22 -4.90 0.87
C LYS A 148 -5.30 -3.89 2.00
N ARG A 149 -6.48 -3.30 2.27
CA ARG A 149 -6.68 -2.41 3.44
C ARG A 149 -6.44 -3.17 4.74
N LEU A 150 -7.01 -4.36 4.87
CA LEU A 150 -6.79 -5.24 6.02
C LEU A 150 -5.32 -5.64 6.17
N LEU A 151 -4.65 -5.96 5.05
CA LEU A 151 -3.21 -6.21 5.05
C LEU A 151 -2.40 -4.99 5.52
N ARG A 152 -2.77 -3.77 5.11
CA ARG A 152 -2.11 -2.54 5.58
C ARG A 152 -2.21 -2.38 7.09
N GLU A 153 -3.39 -2.64 7.67
CA GLU A 153 -3.59 -2.61 9.13
C GLU A 153 -2.69 -3.66 9.82
N ASP A 154 -2.62 -4.88 9.29
CA ASP A 154 -1.72 -5.92 9.81
C ASP A 154 -0.24 -5.53 9.72
N LEU A 155 0.12 -4.67 8.77
CA LEU A 155 1.47 -4.20 8.51
C LEU A 155 1.93 -3.08 9.46
N GLU A 156 1.01 -2.38 10.12
CA GLU A 156 1.33 -1.24 11.00
C GLU A 156 2.32 -1.63 12.10
N LYS A 157 2.17 -2.80 12.72
CA LYS A 157 3.08 -3.28 13.76
C LYS A 157 4.51 -3.52 13.26
N TYR A 158 4.67 -3.92 11.99
CA TYR A 158 5.98 -4.15 11.39
C TYR A 158 6.62 -2.83 10.95
N ALA A 159 5.83 -1.93 10.35
CA ALA A 159 6.23 -0.57 10.01
C ALA A 159 6.68 0.22 11.26
N ALA A 160 5.91 0.14 12.35
CA ALA A 160 6.26 0.71 13.65
C ALA A 160 7.59 0.17 14.18
N HIS A 161 7.89 -1.11 13.98
CA HIS A 161 9.18 -1.68 14.38
C HIS A 161 10.34 -1.18 13.52
N VAL A 162 10.12 -0.95 12.21
CA VAL A 162 11.13 -0.29 11.36
C VAL A 162 11.38 1.15 11.85
N ASN A 163 10.33 1.92 12.14
CA ASN A 163 10.46 3.26 12.74
C ASN A 163 11.23 3.23 14.06
N LYS A 164 10.96 2.24 14.92
CA LYS A 164 11.73 2.06 16.16
C LYS A 164 13.22 1.80 15.90
N CYS A 165 13.58 1.07 14.84
CA CYS A 165 14.98 0.87 14.46
C CYS A 165 15.65 2.18 14.03
N ILE A 166 14.91 3.09 13.37
CA ILE A 166 15.37 4.44 13.03
C ILE A 166 15.57 5.27 14.29
N GLN A 167 14.54 5.37 15.14
CA GLN A 167 14.54 6.20 16.34
C GLN A 167 15.62 5.80 17.36
N THR A 168 15.92 4.50 17.44
CA THR A 168 16.95 3.97 18.36
C THR A 168 18.36 3.95 17.76
N GLY A 169 18.55 4.44 16.54
CA GLY A 169 19.85 4.45 15.85
C GLY A 169 20.35 3.05 15.45
N LYS A 170 19.51 2.02 15.53
CA LYS A 170 19.86 0.67 15.09
C LYS A 170 19.98 0.60 13.57
N LEU A 171 19.12 1.31 12.86
CA LEU A 171 19.32 1.64 11.45
C LEU A 171 20.23 2.87 11.40
N THR A 172 21.45 2.70 10.88
CA THR A 172 22.50 3.73 10.96
C THR A 172 22.42 4.79 9.84
N PHE A 173 21.33 4.78 9.07
CA PHE A 173 21.09 5.70 7.96
C PHE A 173 19.61 6.09 7.93
N SER A 174 19.32 7.27 7.36
CA SER A 174 17.95 7.71 7.11
C SER A 174 17.39 7.01 5.86
N PRO A 175 16.35 6.16 5.98
CA PRO A 175 15.87 5.39 4.84
C PRO A 175 15.01 6.24 3.90
N THR A 176 15.06 5.93 2.61
CA THR A 176 14.05 6.39 1.64
C THR A 176 12.73 5.63 1.83
N GLN A 177 11.64 6.09 1.21
CA GLN A 177 10.35 5.38 1.26
C GLN A 177 10.46 3.94 0.74
N ASN A 178 11.18 3.71 -0.36
CA ASN A 178 11.36 2.37 -0.91
C ASN A 178 12.16 1.47 0.04
N GLN A 179 13.18 2.00 0.72
CA GLN A 179 13.94 1.27 1.73
C GLN A 179 13.07 0.90 2.92
N PHE A 180 12.23 1.83 3.38
CA PHE A 180 11.27 1.57 4.46
C PHE A 180 10.26 0.47 4.09
N ASP A 181 9.71 0.52 2.87
CA ASP A 181 8.77 -0.47 2.36
C ASP A 181 9.41 -1.87 2.27
N ALA A 182 10.64 -1.95 1.72
CA ALA A 182 11.39 -3.21 1.62
C ALA A 182 11.72 -3.79 3.00
N LEU A 183 12.16 -2.96 3.96
CA LEU A 183 12.42 -3.38 5.34
C LEU A 183 11.15 -3.84 6.05
N THR A 184 10.01 -3.20 5.77
CA THR A 184 8.71 -3.60 6.33
C THR A 184 8.26 -4.95 5.76
N SER A 185 8.39 -5.18 4.44
CA SER A 185 8.15 -6.49 3.81
C SER A 185 9.06 -7.58 4.39
N PHE A 186 10.35 -7.27 4.56
CA PHE A 186 11.31 -8.17 5.17
C PHE A 186 10.92 -8.52 6.61
N CYS A 187 10.53 -7.52 7.40
CA CYS A 187 10.11 -7.67 8.79
C CYS A 187 8.84 -8.52 8.91
N TYR A 188 7.86 -8.30 8.04
CA TYR A 188 6.64 -9.11 7.96
C TYR A 188 6.97 -10.59 7.70
N ASN A 189 7.88 -10.87 6.76
CA ASN A 189 8.21 -12.24 6.37
C ASN A 189 9.14 -12.97 7.35
N CYS A 190 10.19 -12.31 7.80
CA CYS A 190 11.28 -12.92 8.59
C CYS A 190 11.21 -12.60 10.09
N GLY A 191 10.30 -11.70 10.48
CA GLY A 191 10.10 -11.26 11.86
C GLY A 191 11.09 -10.19 12.34
N VAL A 192 10.72 -9.57 13.45
CA VAL A 192 11.45 -8.49 14.13
C VAL A 192 12.89 -8.87 14.51
N GLY A 193 13.11 -10.10 14.97
CA GLY A 193 14.44 -10.58 15.34
C GLY A 193 15.41 -10.62 14.15
N SER A 194 14.91 -11.06 12.99
CA SER A 194 15.68 -11.09 11.75
C SER A 194 15.96 -9.68 11.24
N LEU A 195 14.97 -8.77 11.30
CA LEU A 195 15.16 -7.37 10.92
C LEU A 195 16.25 -6.71 11.78
N ASN A 196 16.18 -6.87 13.10
CA ASN A 196 17.19 -6.35 14.03
C ASN A 196 18.61 -6.82 13.65
N LYS A 197 18.77 -8.09 13.29
CA LYS A 197 20.05 -8.65 12.82
C LYS A 197 20.44 -8.16 11.43
N LEU A 198 19.48 -7.87 10.56
CA LEU A 198 19.71 -7.37 9.21
C LEU A 198 20.29 -5.96 9.24
N VAL A 199 19.78 -5.08 10.11
CA VAL A 199 20.14 -3.65 10.09
C VAL A 199 21.27 -3.25 11.05
N ALA A 200 21.54 -4.06 12.08
CA ALA A 200 22.48 -3.69 13.14
C ALA A 200 23.91 -3.43 12.59
N GLY A 201 24.36 -2.17 12.73
CA GLY A 201 25.71 -1.74 12.39
C GLY A 201 26.06 -1.82 10.91
N ARG A 202 25.06 -1.80 10.02
CA ARG A 202 25.25 -1.91 8.57
C ARG A 202 24.82 -0.65 7.84
N SER A 203 25.62 -0.25 6.86
CA SER A 203 25.24 0.73 5.84
C SER A 203 24.08 0.23 4.98
N ALA A 204 23.43 1.15 4.25
CA ALA A 204 22.35 0.79 3.34
C ALA A 204 22.79 -0.23 2.27
N ALA A 205 24.01 -0.10 1.74
CA ALA A 205 24.55 -1.05 0.75
C ALA A 205 24.72 -2.46 1.34
N GLU A 206 25.27 -2.56 2.56
CA GLU A 206 25.43 -3.85 3.23
C GLU A 206 24.07 -4.49 3.57
N VAL A 207 23.07 -3.70 3.96
CA VAL A 207 21.70 -4.20 4.16
C VAL A 207 21.14 -4.77 2.86
N ALA A 208 21.28 -4.04 1.75
CA ALA A 208 20.79 -4.47 0.44
C ALA A 208 21.42 -5.80 0.00
N ASP A 209 22.70 -6.04 0.29
CA ASP A 209 23.35 -7.30 -0.06
C ASP A 209 23.00 -8.44 0.92
N LYS A 210 22.90 -8.13 2.22
CA LYS A 210 22.59 -9.14 3.25
C LYS A 210 21.16 -9.63 3.21
N ILE A 211 20.23 -8.87 2.65
CA ILE A 211 18.82 -9.29 2.54
C ILE A 211 18.68 -10.62 1.77
N LEU A 212 19.54 -10.87 0.78
CA LEU A 212 19.54 -12.07 -0.08
C LEU A 212 19.85 -13.36 0.68
N ALA A 213 20.53 -13.28 1.83
CA ALA A 213 20.91 -14.44 2.62
C ALA A 213 19.72 -15.06 3.38
N TYR A 214 18.59 -14.35 3.48
CA TYR A 214 17.38 -14.80 4.19
C TYR A 214 16.45 -15.59 3.27
N ASN A 215 16.99 -16.64 2.65
CA ASN A 215 16.30 -17.44 1.62
C ASN A 215 16.00 -18.89 2.05
N LYS A 216 16.13 -19.21 3.34
CA LYS A 216 16.00 -20.57 3.86
C LYS A 216 14.77 -20.76 4.76
N GLY A 217 14.13 -21.92 4.65
CA GLY A 217 13.11 -22.41 5.58
C GLY A 217 13.38 -23.88 5.92
N GLY A 218 13.30 -24.26 7.19
CA GLY A 218 13.67 -25.62 7.63
C GLY A 218 15.11 -26.01 7.27
N GLY A 219 16.03 -25.04 7.24
CA GLY A 219 17.45 -25.23 6.87
C GLY A 219 17.73 -25.33 5.36
N LYS A 220 16.71 -25.40 4.50
CA LYS A 220 16.85 -25.54 3.05
C LYS A 220 16.55 -24.23 2.33
N VAL A 221 17.26 -23.96 1.23
CA VAL A 221 16.97 -22.81 0.36
C VAL A 221 15.60 -23.04 -0.30
N LEU A 222 14.75 -22.01 -0.24
CA LEU A 222 13.42 -22.03 -0.86
C LEU A 222 13.39 -21.02 -2.01
N GLN A 223 13.09 -21.47 -3.23
CA GLN A 223 13.08 -20.63 -4.43
C GLN A 223 12.11 -19.43 -4.31
N GLY A 224 10.97 -19.63 -3.63
CA GLY A 224 10.05 -18.53 -3.34
C GLY A 224 10.67 -17.42 -2.48
N LEU A 225 11.52 -17.78 -1.51
CA LEU A 225 12.23 -16.80 -0.69
C LEU A 225 13.37 -16.14 -1.45
N VAL A 226 14.11 -16.87 -2.31
CA VAL A 226 15.13 -16.28 -3.18
C VAL A 226 14.52 -15.13 -4.00
N LYS A 227 13.44 -15.42 -4.72
CA LYS A 227 12.72 -14.41 -5.50
C LYS A 227 12.20 -13.26 -4.64
N ARG A 228 11.66 -13.54 -3.44
CA ARG A 228 11.19 -12.51 -2.51
C ARG A 228 12.30 -11.57 -2.06
N ARG A 229 13.47 -12.11 -1.68
CA ARG A 229 14.60 -11.28 -1.27
C ARG A 229 15.17 -10.46 -2.43
N GLU A 230 15.18 -10.99 -3.64
CA GLU A 230 15.59 -10.25 -4.84
C GLU A 230 14.68 -9.04 -5.12
N GLU A 231 13.36 -9.22 -5.09
CA GLU A 231 12.42 -8.12 -5.33
C GLU A 231 12.43 -7.09 -4.18
N GLU A 232 12.60 -7.52 -2.93
CA GLU A 232 12.81 -6.59 -1.81
C GLU A 232 14.11 -5.80 -1.95
N ARG A 233 15.20 -6.44 -2.39
CA ARG A 233 16.46 -5.74 -2.69
C ARG A 233 16.30 -4.74 -3.83
N GLN A 234 15.61 -5.12 -4.90
CA GLN A 234 15.33 -4.23 -6.02
C GLN A 234 14.52 -3.02 -5.59
N LEU A 235 13.50 -3.21 -4.74
CA LEU A 235 12.76 -2.11 -4.15
C LEU A 235 13.69 -1.24 -3.30
N PHE A 236 14.49 -1.83 -2.42
CA PHE A 236 15.41 -1.11 -1.53
C PHE A 236 16.43 -0.22 -2.26
N LEU A 237 16.87 -0.63 -3.47
CA LEU A 237 17.85 0.08 -4.29
C LEU A 237 17.23 1.07 -5.30
N SER A 238 15.90 1.18 -5.33
CA SER A 238 15.13 1.98 -6.29
C SER A 238 14.97 3.44 -5.88
#